data_AF-A0A7J8E464-F1
#
_entry.id   AF-A0A7J8E464-F1
#
_cell.length_a   1.000
_cell.length_b   1.000
_cell.length_c   1.000
_cell.angle_alpha   90.00
_cell.angle_beta   90.00
_cell.angle_gamma   90.00
#
_symmetry.space_group_name_H-M   'P 1'
#
loop_
_entity.id
_entity.type
_entity.pdbx_description
1 polymer ?
#
loop_
_entity_poly.entity_id
_entity_poly.type
_entity_poly.pdbx_seq_one_letter_code
_entity_poly.pdbx_strand_id
1 'polypeptide(L)'
;MKDTEKGIKELNLEKDKKIFNHCFTGNCVIDWLVSNKSVRNRPEGLMIASSLLNEGYLQPAGDLSKSAVDGTAENSFLDNPDAFYYFPDSGFFCEENSSDDDIILKEEFRGVIIKQGCLLKQGHRRKNWKVRKFILREDPAYLHYYDPAGGEDPLGAIHLRGCVVTSVEGNPDGKKSEEENLFDIITADEVHYFLQAATPKERTEWIKAIQVASRTGK
;
A
#
# COMPACT_ATOMS: atom_id res chain seq x y z
N MET A 1 30.96 10.00 19.80
CA MET A 1 30.13 9.98 18.57
C MET A 1 28.64 10.23 18.82
N LYS A 2 28.08 9.85 19.98
CA LYS A 2 26.66 10.04 20.34
C LYS A 2 26.36 11.35 21.10
N ASP A 3 27.29 12.30 21.10
CA ASP A 3 27.12 13.58 21.82
C ASP A 3 26.13 14.48 21.06
N THR A 4 25.20 15.13 21.77
CA THR A 4 24.12 15.91 21.14
C THR A 4 24.63 17.14 20.38
N GLU A 5 25.78 17.71 20.77
CA GLU A 5 26.35 18.92 20.14
C GLU A 5 27.56 18.61 19.26
N LYS A 6 28.37 17.63 19.66
CA LYS A 6 29.66 17.30 19.04
C LYS A 6 29.67 15.93 18.35
N GLY A 7 28.56 15.19 18.40
CA GLY A 7 28.41 13.87 17.80
C GLY A 7 28.00 13.90 16.34
N ILE A 8 27.74 12.71 15.79
CA ILE A 8 27.16 12.54 14.46
C ILE A 8 25.68 12.89 14.58
N LYS A 9 25.21 13.79 13.71
CA LYS A 9 23.80 14.23 13.73
C LYS A 9 22.91 13.14 13.15
N GLU A 10 21.99 12.65 13.97
CA GLU A 10 20.92 11.76 13.55
C GLU A 10 19.80 12.56 12.88
N LEU A 11 19.28 12.02 11.78
CA LEU A 11 18.29 12.64 10.91
C LEU A 11 17.17 11.64 10.64
N ASN A 12 16.06 12.17 10.12
CA ASN A 12 14.99 11.38 9.53
C ASN A 12 15.16 11.47 8.01
N LEU A 13 15.52 10.36 7.38
CA LEU A 13 15.79 10.28 5.94
C LEU A 13 14.72 9.45 5.26
N GLU A 14 14.27 9.88 4.08
CA GLU A 14 13.35 9.11 3.25
C GLU A 14 14.06 8.57 2.01
N LYS A 15 13.91 7.26 1.76
CA LYS A 15 14.43 6.60 0.55
C LYS A 15 13.57 5.40 0.19
N ASP A 16 13.28 5.25 -1.11
CA ASP A 16 12.48 4.13 -1.65
C ASP A 16 11.15 3.93 -0.92
N LYS A 17 10.45 5.03 -0.61
CA LYS A 17 9.21 5.05 0.20
C LYS A 17 9.38 4.43 1.59
N LYS A 18 10.58 4.48 2.18
CA LYS A 18 10.83 4.11 3.56
C LYS A 18 11.39 5.31 4.31
N ILE A 19 10.85 5.57 5.50
CA ILE A 19 11.34 6.58 6.41
C ILE A 19 12.26 5.89 7.41
N PHE A 20 13.51 6.33 7.43
CA PHE A 20 14.55 5.90 8.35
C PHE A 20 14.70 6.97 9.43
N ASN A 21 14.22 6.70 10.63
CA ASN A 21 14.33 7.64 11.75
C ASN A 21 15.59 7.37 12.56
N HIS A 22 16.18 8.42 13.12
CA HIS A 22 17.41 8.35 13.91
C HIS A 22 18.59 7.68 13.16
N CYS A 23 18.78 8.05 11.89
CA CYS A 23 19.85 7.53 11.06
C CYS A 23 20.76 8.64 10.51
N PHE A 24 21.86 8.26 9.88
CA PHE A 24 22.80 9.17 9.25
C PHE A 24 23.46 8.50 8.05
N THR A 25 24.01 9.32 7.15
CA THR A 25 24.64 8.83 5.92
C THR A 25 26.10 8.44 6.16
N GLY A 26 26.61 7.53 5.33
CA GLY A 26 27.97 7.01 5.44
C GLY A 26 29.03 8.11 5.33
N ASN A 27 28.85 9.03 4.38
CA ASN A 27 29.78 10.15 4.21
C ASN A 27 29.84 11.08 5.43
N CYS A 28 28.73 11.29 6.13
CA CYS A 28 28.69 12.11 7.34
C CYS A 28 29.51 11.51 8.50
N VAL A 29 29.58 10.18 8.60
CA VAL A 29 30.45 9.51 9.58
C VAL A 29 31.92 9.85 9.30
N ILE A 30 32.34 9.77 8.03
CA ILE A 30 33.71 10.05 7.61
C ILE A 30 34.03 11.54 7.80
N ASP A 31 33.12 12.43 7.41
CA ASP A 31 33.26 13.88 7.60
C ASP A 31 33.43 14.24 9.08
N TRP A 32 32.66 13.60 9.96
CA TRP A 32 32.75 13.79 11.40
C TRP A 32 34.10 13.32 11.96
N LEU A 33 34.61 12.16 11.52
CA LEU A 33 35.92 11.64 11.93
C LEU A 33 37.06 12.58 11.52
N VAL A 34 37.02 13.10 10.29
CA VAL A 34 38.00 14.07 9.79
C VAL A 34 37.91 15.39 10.55
N SER A 35 36.69 15.91 10.76
CA SER A 35 36.46 17.19 11.44
C SER A 35 36.90 17.18 12.90
N ASN A 36 36.75 16.05 13.59
CA ASN A 36 37.24 15.86 14.95
C ASN A 36 38.73 15.51 15.05
N LYS A 37 39.47 15.54 13.92
CA LYS A 37 40.90 15.18 13.85
C LYS A 37 41.19 13.77 14.38
N SER A 38 40.20 12.87 14.34
CA SER A 38 40.39 11.46 14.69
C SER A 38 41.10 10.69 13.58
N VAL A 39 41.02 11.18 12.34
CA VAL A 39 41.70 10.65 11.16
C VAL A 39 42.26 11.78 10.31
N ARG A 40 43.28 11.48 9.49
CA ARG A 40 43.98 12.46 8.64
C ARG A 40 43.33 12.65 7.28
N ASN A 41 42.63 11.63 6.79
CA ASN A 41 42.02 11.60 5.46
C ASN A 41 40.83 10.62 5.41
N ARG A 42 40.06 10.67 4.31
CA ARG A 42 38.89 9.80 4.13
C ARG A 42 39.21 8.30 4.12
N PRO A 43 40.30 7.82 3.47
CA PRO A 43 40.65 6.40 3.52
C PRO A 43 40.89 5.87 4.94
N GLU A 44 41.58 6.64 5.79
CA GLU A 44 41.76 6.29 7.20
C GLU A 44 40.42 6.34 7.96
N GLY A 45 39.56 7.31 7.65
CA GLY A 45 38.19 7.36 8.13
C GLY A 45 37.38 6.11 7.78
N LEU A 46 37.51 5.61 6.54
CA LEU A 46 36.79 4.44 6.04
C LEU A 46 37.19 3.17 6.80
N MET A 47 38.48 3.01 7.12
CA MET A 47 38.96 1.90 7.95
C MET A 47 38.34 1.94 9.35
N ILE A 48 38.37 3.11 10.01
CA ILE A 48 37.78 3.27 11.35
C ILE A 48 36.27 3.05 11.33
N ALA A 49 35.56 3.59 10.34
CA ALA A 49 34.11 3.42 10.20
C ALA A 49 33.74 1.94 9.95
N SER A 50 34.54 1.22 9.14
CA SER A 50 34.37 -0.23 8.94
C SER A 50 34.58 -1.01 10.24
N SER A 51 35.59 -0.67 11.04
CA SER A 51 35.76 -1.27 12.37
C SER A 51 34.58 -0.97 13.31
N LEU A 52 34.07 0.27 13.33
CA LEU A 52 32.91 0.63 14.14
C LEU A 52 31.65 -0.17 13.76
N LEU A 53 31.46 -0.44 12.47
CA LEU A 53 30.37 -1.26 11.96
C LEU A 53 30.53 -2.74 12.37
N ASN A 54 31.73 -3.30 12.22
CA ASN A 54 32.01 -4.70 12.54
C ASN A 54 31.93 -5.00 14.06
N GLU A 55 32.33 -4.04 14.89
CA GLU A 55 32.20 -4.11 16.35
C GLU A 55 30.78 -3.77 16.84
N GLY A 56 29.86 -3.44 15.93
CA GLY A 56 28.45 -3.19 16.23
C GLY A 56 28.14 -1.81 16.83
N TYR A 57 29.11 -0.89 16.90
CA TYR A 57 28.85 0.51 17.30
C TYR A 57 27.99 1.26 16.28
N LEU A 58 28.03 0.83 15.03
CA LEU A 58 27.15 1.26 13.94
C LEU A 58 26.38 0.04 13.42
N GLN A 59 25.18 0.28 12.90
CA GLN A 59 24.36 -0.74 12.26
C GLN A 59 23.94 -0.26 10.86
N PRO A 60 23.90 -1.15 9.85
CA PRO A 60 23.52 -0.77 8.48
C PRO A 60 22.00 -0.59 8.36
N ALA A 61 21.57 0.50 7.72
CA ALA A 61 20.20 0.76 7.34
C ALA A 61 20.04 0.90 5.83
N GLY A 62 18.92 0.40 5.30
CA GLY A 62 18.65 0.34 3.86
C GLY A 62 19.41 -0.78 3.14
N ASP A 63 18.94 -1.10 1.93
CA ASP A 63 19.42 -2.28 1.18
C ASP A 63 20.87 -2.13 0.72
N LEU A 64 21.31 -0.91 0.42
CA LEU A 64 22.68 -0.61 0.00
C LEU A 64 23.70 -0.95 1.09
N SER A 65 23.52 -0.42 2.32
CA SER A 65 24.44 -0.68 3.43
C SER A 65 24.37 -2.14 3.90
N LYS A 66 23.18 -2.75 3.88
CA LYS A 66 23.00 -4.17 4.25
C LYS A 66 23.72 -5.11 3.27
N SER A 67 23.55 -4.87 1.98
CA SER A 67 24.22 -5.66 0.94
C SER A 67 25.74 -5.52 1.00
N ALA A 68 26.25 -4.36 1.44
CA ALA A 68 27.68 -4.13 1.62
C ALA A 68 28.29 -4.93 2.78
N VAL A 69 27.55 -5.09 3.90
CA VAL A 69 28.01 -5.93 5.02
C VAL A 69 27.92 -7.42 4.74
N ASP A 70 26.93 -7.84 3.94
CA ASP A 70 26.73 -9.24 3.56
C ASP A 70 27.70 -9.70 2.45
N GLY A 71 28.33 -8.73 1.77
CA GLY A 71 29.30 -8.99 0.70
C GLY A 71 30.67 -9.43 1.21
N THR A 72 31.49 -9.98 0.31
CA THR A 72 32.88 -10.38 0.58
C THR A 72 33.90 -9.24 0.45
N ALA A 73 33.44 -7.99 0.47
CA ALA A 73 34.31 -6.83 0.31
C ALA A 73 35.21 -6.63 1.53
N GLU A 74 36.44 -6.15 1.33
CA GLU A 74 37.38 -5.85 2.42
C GLU A 74 36.86 -4.72 3.34
N ASN A 75 36.05 -3.80 2.82
CA ASN A 75 35.45 -2.71 3.57
C ASN A 75 33.92 -2.82 3.54
N SER A 76 33.33 -3.24 4.66
CA SER A 76 31.88 -3.38 4.82
C SER A 76 31.15 -2.04 4.94
N PHE A 77 31.86 -0.96 5.27
CA PHE A 77 31.31 0.39 5.35
C PHE A 77 31.43 1.11 4.01
N LEU A 78 30.41 1.90 3.65
CA LEU A 78 30.37 2.68 2.42
C LEU A 78 30.44 4.18 2.74
N ASP A 79 31.48 4.84 2.24
CA ASP A 79 31.57 6.30 2.21
C ASP A 79 30.68 6.88 1.10
N ASN A 80 29.36 6.80 1.29
CA ASN A 80 28.37 7.18 0.30
C ASN A 80 27.19 7.94 0.97
N PRO A 81 26.70 9.06 0.39
CA PRO A 81 25.49 9.72 0.87
C PRO A 81 24.23 8.84 0.84
N ASP A 82 24.20 7.82 -0.02
CA ASP A 82 23.09 6.89 -0.18
C ASP A 82 23.12 5.67 0.75
N ALA A 83 24.20 5.51 1.52
CA ALA A 83 24.37 4.44 2.48
C ALA A 83 23.99 4.94 3.88
N PHE A 84 22.99 4.33 4.50
CA PHE A 84 22.51 4.75 5.81
C PHE A 84 23.01 3.84 6.93
N TYR A 85 23.19 4.45 8.09
CA TYR A 85 23.66 3.81 9.31
C TYR A 85 22.95 4.41 10.52
N TYR A 86 22.90 3.66 11.63
CA TYR A 86 22.31 4.12 12.88
C TYR A 86 23.10 3.60 14.09
N PHE A 87 22.91 4.24 15.25
CA PHE A 87 23.44 3.72 16.51
C PHE A 87 22.48 2.67 17.10
N PRO A 88 22.97 1.54 17.65
CA PRO A 88 22.10 0.53 18.27
C PRO A 88 21.12 1.07 19.32
N ASP A 89 21.52 2.11 20.07
CA ASP A 89 20.75 2.67 21.19
C ASP A 89 19.94 3.91 20.80
N SER A 90 19.88 4.27 19.51
CA SER A 90 19.23 5.50 19.02
C SER A 90 17.70 5.45 19.00
N GLY A 91 17.11 4.27 19.21
CA GLY A 91 15.68 4.06 18.97
C GLY A 91 15.33 4.03 17.48
N PHE A 92 16.28 3.70 16.61
CA PHE A 92 16.06 3.55 15.17
C PHE A 92 14.84 2.70 14.84
N PHE A 93 14.01 3.21 13.93
CA PHE A 93 12.93 2.47 13.30
C PHE A 93 12.80 2.87 11.83
N CYS A 94 12.45 1.89 11.01
CA CYS A 94 12.21 2.07 9.58
C CYS A 94 10.74 1.76 9.30
N GLU A 95 9.98 2.77 8.89
CA GLU A 95 8.59 2.60 8.47
C GLU A 95 8.52 2.63 6.95
N GLU A 96 7.77 1.71 6.35
CA GLU A 96 7.33 1.90 4.97
C GLU A 96 6.37 3.09 4.97
N ASN A 97 6.75 4.13 4.24
CA ASN A 97 5.88 5.23 3.87
C ASN A 97 4.75 4.59 3.05
N SER A 98 3.66 4.23 3.73
CA SER A 98 2.45 3.63 3.16
C SER A 98 2.12 4.46 1.92
N SER A 99 2.19 3.84 0.74
CA SER A 99 1.98 4.60 -0.49
C SER A 99 0.61 5.27 -0.46
N ASP A 100 0.42 6.40 -1.16
CA ASP A 100 -0.91 7.02 -1.24
C ASP A 100 -1.97 6.01 -1.69
N ASP A 101 -1.61 5.05 -2.56
CA ASP A 101 -2.45 3.92 -2.94
C ASP A 101 -2.77 2.98 -1.76
N ASP A 102 -1.79 2.64 -0.90
CA ASP A 102 -2.03 1.85 0.31
C ASP A 102 -2.89 2.60 1.34
N ILE A 103 -2.75 3.93 1.42
CA ILE A 103 -3.58 4.78 2.29
C ILE A 103 -5.01 4.81 1.75
N ILE A 104 -5.20 5.02 0.44
CA ILE A 104 -6.51 5.03 -0.23
C ILE A 104 -7.18 3.66 -0.09
N LEU A 105 -6.46 2.56 -0.34
CA LEU A 105 -6.93 1.19 -0.13
C LEU A 105 -7.33 0.98 1.34
N LYS A 106 -6.47 1.34 2.31
CA LYS A 106 -6.80 1.24 3.74
C LYS A 106 -8.04 2.06 4.11
N GLU A 107 -8.27 3.20 3.47
CA GLU A 107 -9.44 4.04 3.73
C GLU A 107 -10.72 3.41 3.16
N GLU A 108 -10.73 2.93 1.91
CA GLU A 108 -11.90 2.25 1.33
C GLU A 108 -12.31 0.97 2.09
N PHE A 109 -11.36 0.33 2.80
CA PHE A 109 -11.60 -0.87 3.61
C PHE A 109 -12.06 -0.61 5.04
N ARG A 110 -12.10 0.65 5.52
CA ARG A 110 -12.56 0.95 6.90
C ARG A 110 -14.05 0.71 7.11
N GLY A 111 -14.82 0.69 6.02
CA GLY A 111 -16.27 0.54 6.09
C GLY A 111 -16.72 -0.81 6.62
N VAL A 112 -17.80 -0.78 7.39
CA VAL A 112 -18.42 -1.96 7.99
C VAL A 112 -19.08 -2.79 6.90
N ILE A 113 -18.79 -4.08 6.86
CA ILE A 113 -19.40 -5.00 5.89
C ILE A 113 -20.87 -5.20 6.27
N ILE A 114 -21.78 -4.83 5.36
CA ILE A 114 -23.23 -4.98 5.56
C ILE A 114 -23.86 -6.06 4.69
N LYS A 115 -23.21 -6.45 3.59
CA LYS A 115 -23.65 -7.58 2.75
C LYS A 115 -22.47 -8.18 2.00
N GLN A 116 -22.48 -9.50 1.83
CA GLN A 116 -21.55 -10.23 0.98
C GLN A 116 -22.27 -11.34 0.23
N GLY A 117 -21.76 -11.69 -0.96
CA GLY A 117 -22.32 -12.77 -1.77
C GLY A 117 -21.75 -12.79 -3.18
N CYS A 118 -22.08 -13.82 -3.95
CA CYS A 118 -21.60 -13.95 -5.33
C CYS A 118 -22.63 -13.39 -6.31
N LEU A 119 -22.16 -12.59 -7.27
CA LEU A 119 -22.96 -12.09 -8.39
C LEU A 119 -22.22 -12.37 -9.70
N LEU A 120 -22.95 -12.45 -10.80
CA LEU A 120 -22.32 -12.39 -12.12
C LEU A 120 -22.11 -10.92 -12.48
N LYS A 121 -20.88 -10.58 -12.85
CA LYS A 121 -20.48 -9.25 -13.31
C LYS A 121 -20.21 -9.28 -14.81
N GLN A 122 -20.79 -8.34 -15.55
CA GLN A 122 -20.45 -8.16 -16.95
C GLN A 122 -19.08 -7.48 -17.08
N GLY A 123 -18.25 -7.99 -18.00
CA GLY A 123 -16.98 -7.38 -18.36
C GLY A 123 -17.17 -6.05 -19.10
N HIS A 124 -16.29 -5.08 -18.83
CA HIS A 124 -16.40 -3.74 -19.40
C HIS A 124 -16.06 -3.73 -20.91
N ARG A 125 -14.94 -4.34 -21.31
CA ARG A 125 -14.48 -4.41 -22.72
C ARG A 125 -15.09 -5.59 -23.50
N ARG A 126 -15.07 -6.78 -22.92
CA ARG A 126 -15.74 -7.97 -23.47
C ARG A 126 -16.94 -8.24 -22.59
N LYS A 127 -18.14 -8.22 -23.14
CA LYS A 127 -19.43 -8.33 -22.43
C LYS A 127 -19.72 -9.75 -21.92
N ASN A 128 -18.69 -10.44 -21.45
CA ASN A 128 -18.78 -11.77 -20.85
C ASN A 128 -19.16 -11.63 -19.38
N TRP A 129 -19.95 -12.59 -18.88
CA TRP A 129 -20.33 -12.68 -17.48
C TRP A 129 -19.33 -13.52 -16.71
N LYS A 130 -18.91 -13.05 -15.53
CA LYS A 130 -18.04 -13.82 -14.61
C LYS A 130 -18.59 -13.77 -13.19
N VAL A 131 -18.52 -14.89 -12.50
CA VAL A 131 -18.85 -14.96 -11.06
C VAL A 131 -17.80 -14.18 -10.28
N ARG A 132 -18.24 -13.28 -9.41
CA ARG A 132 -17.40 -12.50 -8.51
C ARG A 132 -18.00 -12.49 -7.12
N LYS A 133 -17.16 -12.62 -6.09
CA LYS A 133 -17.59 -12.41 -4.71
C LYS A 133 -17.61 -10.91 -4.48
N PHE A 134 -18.76 -10.36 -4.14
CA PHE A 134 -18.96 -8.96 -3.82
C PHE A 134 -19.05 -8.76 -2.31
N ILE A 135 -18.43 -7.69 -1.81
CA ILE A 135 -18.48 -7.25 -0.42
C ILE A 135 -18.90 -5.79 -0.41
N LEU A 136 -20.08 -5.51 0.15
CA LEU A 136 -20.62 -4.18 0.33
C LEU A 136 -20.23 -3.66 1.71
N ARG A 137 -19.61 -2.48 1.73
CA ARG A 137 -19.21 -1.75 2.92
C ARG A 137 -19.95 -0.44 3.02
N GLU A 138 -20.33 -0.06 4.23
CA GLU A 138 -20.81 1.28 4.54
C GLU A 138 -19.75 2.05 5.33
N ASP A 139 -19.59 3.34 5.02
CA ASP A 139 -18.71 4.30 5.70
C ASP A 139 -17.19 3.97 5.71
N PRO A 140 -16.48 4.13 4.57
CA PRO A 140 -16.95 4.71 3.32
C PRO A 140 -17.73 3.71 2.45
N ALA A 141 -18.65 4.23 1.64
CA ALA A 141 -19.56 3.42 0.83
C ALA A 141 -18.86 2.86 -0.43
N TYR A 142 -18.43 1.60 -0.34
CA TYR A 142 -17.75 0.88 -1.40
C TYR A 142 -18.33 -0.51 -1.63
N LEU A 143 -18.28 -0.96 -2.88
CA LEU A 143 -18.58 -2.32 -3.28
C LEU A 143 -17.34 -2.95 -3.93
N HIS A 144 -16.63 -3.77 -3.17
CA HIS A 144 -15.44 -4.49 -3.62
C HIS A 144 -15.81 -5.82 -4.25
N TYR A 145 -15.07 -6.25 -5.27
CA TYR A 145 -15.28 -7.56 -5.89
C TYR A 145 -13.98 -8.36 -6.07
N TYR A 146 -14.07 -9.66 -5.81
CA TYR A 146 -12.93 -10.57 -5.73
C TYR A 146 -13.11 -11.75 -6.69
N ASP A 147 -12.00 -12.43 -6.99
CA ASP A 147 -12.07 -13.77 -7.55
C ASP A 147 -12.54 -14.74 -6.46
N PRO A 148 -13.68 -15.46 -6.63
CA PRO A 148 -14.13 -16.43 -5.63
C PRO A 148 -13.11 -17.54 -5.33
N ALA A 149 -12.18 -17.81 -6.27
CA ALA A 149 -11.12 -18.81 -6.12
C ALA A 149 -9.73 -18.18 -5.89
N GLY A 150 -9.63 -16.86 -5.77
CA GLY A 150 -8.36 -16.13 -5.64
C GLY A 150 -8.00 -15.73 -4.20
N GLY A 151 -6.99 -14.85 -4.09
CA GLY A 151 -6.46 -14.33 -2.82
C GLY A 151 -7.31 -13.23 -2.17
N GLU A 152 -6.74 -12.58 -1.15
CA GLU A 152 -7.43 -11.57 -0.34
C GLU A 152 -7.55 -10.19 -1.01
N ASP A 153 -6.86 -9.97 -2.13
CA ASP A 153 -6.86 -8.68 -2.83
C ASP A 153 -8.10 -8.49 -3.72
N PRO A 154 -8.74 -7.31 -3.71
CA PRO A 154 -9.86 -7.01 -4.58
C PRO A 154 -9.40 -6.98 -6.05
N LEU A 155 -10.23 -7.52 -6.95
CA LEU A 155 -10.08 -7.31 -8.40
C LEU A 155 -10.55 -5.92 -8.84
N GLY A 156 -11.20 -5.18 -7.93
CA GLY A 156 -11.60 -3.80 -8.10
C GLY A 156 -12.65 -3.39 -7.07
N ALA A 157 -12.92 -2.08 -7.07
CA ALA A 157 -13.87 -1.44 -6.18
C ALA A 157 -14.83 -0.57 -6.99
N ILE A 158 -16.03 -0.36 -6.45
CA ILE A 158 -17.02 0.57 -6.98
C ILE A 158 -17.35 1.55 -5.87
N HIS A 159 -16.97 2.82 -6.06
CA HIS A 159 -17.35 3.88 -5.15
C HIS A 159 -18.85 4.18 -5.31
N LEU A 160 -19.59 4.06 -4.22
CA LEU A 160 -21.06 4.12 -4.26
C LEU A 160 -21.61 5.51 -3.95
N ARG A 161 -20.79 6.45 -3.48
CA ARG A 161 -21.26 7.80 -3.21
C ARG A 161 -21.75 8.45 -4.49
N GLY A 162 -22.99 8.90 -4.49
CA GLY A 162 -23.64 9.48 -5.66
C GLY A 162 -23.98 8.47 -6.77
N CYS A 163 -23.83 7.17 -6.53
CA CYS A 163 -24.25 6.17 -7.51
C CYS A 163 -25.78 6.06 -7.58
N VAL A 164 -26.28 5.70 -8.75
CA VAL A 164 -27.68 5.33 -8.98
C VAL A 164 -27.72 3.84 -9.26
N VAL A 165 -28.61 3.11 -8.58
CA VAL A 165 -28.80 1.67 -8.80
C VAL A 165 -30.26 1.38 -9.17
N THR A 166 -30.43 0.67 -10.28
CA THR A 166 -31.74 0.40 -10.89
C THR A 166 -31.87 -1.05 -11.32
N SER A 167 -33.08 -1.61 -11.20
CA SER A 167 -33.39 -2.90 -11.82
C SER A 167 -33.41 -2.76 -13.33
N VAL A 168 -32.87 -3.76 -14.04
CA VAL A 168 -32.91 -3.82 -15.51
C VAL A 168 -33.87 -4.92 -15.92
N GLU A 169 -34.84 -4.58 -16.75
CA GLU A 169 -35.81 -5.53 -17.29
C GLU A 169 -35.44 -5.91 -18.73
N GLY A 170 -34.70 -7.00 -18.90
CA GLY A 170 -34.50 -7.69 -20.17
C GLY A 170 -33.75 -6.91 -21.26
N ASN A 171 -33.02 -7.64 -22.11
CA ASN A 171 -32.35 -7.06 -23.26
C ASN A 171 -33.38 -6.57 -24.32
N PRO A 172 -33.17 -5.44 -25.02
CA PRO A 172 -34.04 -5.01 -26.11
C PRO A 172 -34.17 -6.02 -27.27
N ASP A 173 -33.26 -7.01 -27.35
CA ASP A 173 -33.13 -7.96 -28.45
C ASP A 173 -34.02 -9.23 -28.36
N GLY A 174 -34.99 -9.29 -27.44
CA GLY A 174 -36.12 -10.21 -27.55
C GLY A 174 -35.84 -11.72 -27.40
N LYS A 175 -34.63 -12.15 -27.06
CA LYS A 175 -34.35 -13.54 -26.67
C LYS A 175 -34.71 -13.76 -25.21
N LYS A 176 -35.89 -14.36 -24.96
CA LYS A 176 -36.25 -14.92 -23.65
C LYS A 176 -35.25 -16.01 -23.27
N SER A 177 -34.79 -15.99 -22.01
CA SER A 177 -33.93 -16.98 -21.32
C SER A 177 -32.43 -16.71 -21.40
N GLU A 178 -31.90 -16.01 -20.38
CA GLU A 178 -30.58 -16.22 -19.69
C GLU A 178 -30.24 -15.02 -18.77
N GLU A 179 -30.88 -13.87 -18.98
CA GLU A 179 -30.56 -12.58 -18.34
C GLU A 179 -31.65 -12.10 -17.35
N GLU A 180 -32.15 -13.01 -16.52
CA GLU A 180 -33.08 -12.64 -15.44
C GLU A 180 -32.34 -12.11 -14.21
N ASN A 181 -33.00 -11.30 -13.39
CA ASN A 181 -32.46 -10.76 -12.13
C ASN A 181 -31.28 -9.78 -12.28
N LEU A 182 -31.26 -9.03 -13.39
CA LEU A 182 -30.28 -7.99 -13.65
C LEU A 182 -30.57 -6.69 -12.90
N PHE A 183 -29.48 -5.98 -12.58
CA PHE A 183 -29.50 -4.61 -12.12
C PHE A 183 -28.23 -3.89 -12.58
N ASP A 184 -28.32 -2.57 -12.67
CA ASP A 184 -27.24 -1.69 -13.10
C ASP A 184 -26.90 -0.72 -11.97
N ILE A 185 -25.60 -0.48 -11.79
CA ILE A 185 -25.05 0.54 -10.91
C ILE A 185 -24.32 1.55 -11.80
N ILE A 186 -24.82 2.78 -11.81
CA ILE A 186 -24.22 3.92 -12.50
C ILE A 186 -23.49 4.74 -11.45
N THR A 187 -22.17 4.81 -11.53
CA THR A 187 -21.36 5.62 -10.60
C THR A 187 -21.54 7.12 -10.86
N ALA A 188 -21.04 7.96 -9.95
CA ALA A 188 -21.02 9.41 -10.14
C ALA A 188 -20.24 9.84 -11.40
N ASP A 189 -19.27 9.02 -11.82
CA ASP A 189 -18.48 9.20 -13.05
C ASP A 189 -19.13 8.54 -14.29
N GLU A 190 -20.43 8.24 -14.22
CA GLU A 190 -21.23 7.65 -15.32
C GLU A 190 -20.73 6.26 -15.78
N VAL A 191 -20.02 5.53 -14.91
CA VAL A 191 -19.57 4.16 -15.21
C VAL A 191 -20.68 3.16 -14.87
N HIS A 192 -21.08 2.37 -15.86
CA HIS A 192 -22.10 1.34 -15.72
C HIS A 192 -21.53 -0.03 -15.29
N TYR A 193 -22.18 -0.64 -14.31
CA TYR A 193 -21.88 -1.99 -13.81
C TYR A 193 -23.15 -2.85 -13.84
N PHE A 194 -23.26 -3.68 -14.87
CA PHE A 194 -24.32 -4.68 -14.98
C PHE A 194 -23.98 -5.92 -14.16
N LEU A 195 -24.88 -6.23 -13.21
CA LEU A 195 -24.77 -7.34 -12.28
C LEU A 195 -26.02 -8.23 -12.36
N GLN A 196 -25.84 -9.53 -12.16
CA GLN A 196 -26.92 -10.51 -12.10
C GLN A 196 -26.90 -11.22 -10.75
N ALA A 197 -28.06 -11.27 -10.08
CA ALA A 197 -28.27 -12.08 -8.90
C ALA A 197 -28.82 -13.46 -9.26
N ALA A 198 -28.66 -14.45 -8.36
CA ALA A 198 -29.20 -15.78 -8.60
C ALA A 198 -30.73 -15.81 -8.53
N THR A 199 -31.34 -14.91 -7.74
CA THR A 199 -32.79 -14.86 -7.55
C THR A 199 -33.35 -13.43 -7.58
N PRO A 200 -34.66 -13.24 -7.89
CA PRO A 200 -35.29 -11.91 -7.84
C PRO A 200 -35.26 -11.28 -6.44
N LYS A 201 -35.35 -12.13 -5.41
CA LYS A 201 -35.25 -11.72 -4.00
C LYS A 201 -33.85 -11.17 -3.72
N GLU A 202 -32.81 -11.93 -4.08
CA GLU A 202 -31.42 -11.52 -3.89
C GLU A 202 -31.10 -10.23 -4.65
N ARG A 203 -31.58 -10.08 -5.89
CA ARG A 203 -31.47 -8.82 -6.65
C ARG A 203 -32.03 -7.65 -5.84
N THR A 204 -33.25 -7.81 -5.34
CA THR A 204 -33.94 -6.76 -4.57
C THR A 204 -33.19 -6.42 -3.29
N GLU A 205 -32.63 -7.41 -2.60
CA GLU A 205 -31.80 -7.19 -1.42
C GLU A 205 -30.51 -6.44 -1.73
N TRP A 206 -29.80 -6.78 -2.81
CA TRP A 206 -28.59 -6.06 -3.23
C TRP A 206 -28.89 -4.62 -3.61
N ILE A 207 -29.91 -4.37 -4.43
CA ILE A 207 -30.32 -3.00 -4.81
C ILE A 207 -30.61 -2.18 -3.56
N LYS A 208 -31.43 -2.70 -2.63
CA LYS A 208 -31.78 -1.99 -1.40
C LYS A 208 -30.55 -1.71 -0.53
N ALA A 209 -29.68 -2.69 -0.34
CA ALA A 209 -28.48 -2.52 0.47
C ALA A 209 -27.54 -1.46 -0.12
N ILE A 210 -27.33 -1.49 -1.44
CA ILE A 210 -26.50 -0.51 -2.14
C ILE A 210 -27.12 0.90 -2.05
N GLN A 211 -28.44 1.04 -2.22
CA GLN A 211 -29.14 2.33 -2.07
C GLN A 211 -29.06 2.89 -0.66
N VAL A 212 -29.01 2.03 0.37
CA VAL A 212 -28.84 2.49 1.75
C VAL A 212 -27.40 2.97 1.94
N ALA A 213 -26.42 2.16 1.58
CA ALA A 213 -24.99 2.49 1.72
C ALA A 213 -24.60 3.77 0.95
N SER A 214 -25.10 3.95 -0.27
CA SER A 214 -24.79 5.12 -1.11
C SER A 214 -25.30 6.45 -0.54
N ARG A 215 -26.29 6.40 0.35
CA ARG A 215 -26.87 7.58 1.02
C ARG A 215 -26.21 7.88 2.37
N THR A 216 -25.66 6.88 3.04
CA THR A 216 -25.14 6.99 4.41
C THR A 216 -23.63 7.17 4.49
N GLY A 217 -22.87 6.74 3.47
CA GLY A 217 -21.41 6.92 3.45
C GLY A 217 -20.99 8.39 3.37
N LYS A 218 -20.35 8.91 4.43
CA LYS A 218 -19.85 10.28 4.49
C LYS A 218 -18.51 10.45 3.80
#